data_AF-A0A1C5APJ3-F1
#
_entry.id   AF-A0A1C5APJ3-F1
#
_cell.length_a   1.000
_cell.length_b   1.000
_cell.length_c   1.000
_cell.angle_alpha   90.00
_cell.angle_beta   90.00
_cell.angle_gamma   90.00
#
_symmetry.space_group_name_H-M   'P 1'
#
loop_
_entity.id
_entity.type
_entity.pdbx_description
1 polymer ?
#
loop_
_entity_poly.entity_id
_entity_poly.type
_entity_poly.pdbx_seq_one_letter_code
_entity_poly.pdbx_strand_id
1 'polypeptide(L)' 'MPHDPLQDMPAESRAELTAAVCAAIDIDPATAEDIIRSTEPFWDAMERAGGLVDSWGGSEFCYVLPRVLSFIRQTANP' A
#
# COMPACT_ATOMS: atom_id res chain seq x y z
N MET A 1 -20.97 5.98 7.13
CA MET A 1 -20.01 5.88 6.01
C MET A 1 -19.03 4.78 6.39
N PRO A 2 -18.73 3.80 5.54
CA PRO A 2 -17.59 2.94 5.77
C PRO A 2 -16.32 3.81 5.85
N HIS A 3 -15.39 3.41 6.72
CA HIS A 3 -14.09 4.04 6.84
C HIS A 3 -13.32 3.89 5.52
N ASP A 4 -12.78 4.98 4.98
CA ASP A 4 -11.87 4.96 3.83
C ASP A 4 -10.47 5.27 4.37
N PRO A 5 -9.59 4.27 4.50
CA PRO A 5 -8.32 4.42 5.21
C PRO A 5 -7.40 5.44 4.52
N LEU A 6 -7.56 5.64 3.20
CA LEU A 6 -6.84 6.69 2.46
C LEU A 6 -7.25 8.12 2.84
N GLN A 7 -8.33 8.32 3.60
CA GLN A 7 -8.69 9.64 4.13
C GLN A 7 -7.92 9.98 5.42
N ASP A 8 -7.33 9.00 6.09
CA ASP A 8 -6.56 9.21 7.32
C ASP A 8 -5.10 9.61 7.03
N MET A 9 -4.67 9.47 5.78
CA MET A 9 -3.37 9.92 5.31
C MET A 9 -3.39 11.39 4.87
N PRO A 10 -2.30 12.16 5.11
CA PRO A 10 -2.11 13.44 4.46
C PRO A 10 -2.21 13.32 2.93
N ALA A 11 -2.87 14.29 2.29
CA ALA A 11 -3.15 14.23 0.86
C ALA A 11 -1.88 14.08 -0.02
N GLU A 12 -0.78 14.70 0.40
CA GLU A 12 0.53 14.58 -0.26
C GLU A 12 1.09 13.16 -0.14
N SER A 13 1.12 12.60 1.08
CA SER A 13 1.57 11.22 1.32
C SER A 13 0.71 10.19 0.57
N ARG A 14 -0.61 10.42 0.47
CA ARG A 14 -1.49 9.60 -0.38
C ARG A 14 -1.08 9.69 -1.85
N ALA A 15 -0.88 10.89 -2.38
CA ALA A 15 -0.51 11.08 -3.78
C ALA A 15 0.85 10.43 -4.11
N GLU A 16 1.83 10.58 -3.21
CA GLU A 16 3.15 9.95 -3.33
C GLU A 16 3.06 8.43 -3.32
N LEU A 17 2.30 7.85 -2.38
CA LEU A 17 2.10 6.41 -2.29
C LEU A 17 1.40 5.86 -3.54
N THR A 18 0.31 6.50 -3.98
CA THR A 18 -0.42 6.13 -5.19
C THR A 18 0.51 6.16 -6.40
N ALA A 19 1.31 7.23 -6.56
CA ALA A 19 2.28 7.32 -7.64
C ALA A 19 3.36 6.22 -7.58
N ALA A 20 3.85 5.89 -6.39
CA ALA A 20 4.83 4.83 -6.19
C ALA A 20 4.25 3.45 -6.54
N VAL A 21 3.00 3.17 -6.17
CA VAL A 21 2.29 1.93 -6.53
C VAL A 21 2.05 1.86 -8.05
N CYS A 22 1.56 2.93 -8.66
CA CYS A 22 1.42 3.02 -10.12
C CYS A 22 2.74 2.70 -10.83
N ALA A 23 3.85 3.27 -10.38
CA ALA A 23 5.16 3.02 -10.98
C ALA A 23 5.67 1.58 -10.74
N ALA A 24 5.38 1.00 -9.58
CA ALA A 24 5.83 -0.34 -9.21
C ALA A 24 5.16 -1.44 -10.05
N ILE A 25 3.87 -1.26 -10.38
CA ILE A 25 3.06 -2.28 -11.04
C ILE A 25 2.32 -1.83 -12.31
N ASP A 26 2.66 -0.67 -12.87
CA ASP A 26 2.19 -0.13 -14.16
C ASP A 26 0.66 -0.17 -14.32
N ILE A 27 -0.02 0.49 -13.39
CA ILE A 27 -1.49 0.58 -13.34
C ILE A 27 -1.94 2.03 -13.17
N ASP A 28 -3.21 2.28 -13.44
CA ASP A 28 -3.81 3.60 -13.25
C ASP A 28 -3.98 3.94 -11.75
N PRO A 29 -4.10 5.23 -11.40
CA PRO A 29 -4.23 5.68 -10.01
C PRO A 29 -5.45 5.15 -9.26
N ALA A 30 -6.60 4.97 -9.93
CA ALA A 30 -7.80 4.51 -9.26
C ALA A 30 -7.65 3.05 -8.82
N THR A 31 -7.13 2.21 -9.72
CA THR A 31 -6.79 0.82 -9.40
C THR A 31 -5.70 0.74 -8.31
N ALA A 32 -4.71 1.63 -8.33
CA ALA A 32 -3.68 1.69 -7.30
C ALA A 32 -4.26 2.02 -5.92
N GLU A 33 -5.15 3.01 -5.83
CA GLU A 33 -5.82 3.35 -4.57
C GLU A 33 -6.69 2.20 -4.04
N ASP A 34 -7.39 1.47 -4.91
CA ASP A 34 -8.18 0.30 -4.50
C ASP A 34 -7.31 -0.82 -3.92
N ILE A 35 -6.12 -1.04 -4.49
CA ILE A 35 -5.13 -1.96 -3.93
C ILE A 35 -4.64 -1.46 -2.57
N ILE A 36 -4.28 -0.18 -2.46
CA ILE A 36 -3.79 0.41 -1.20
C ILE A 36 -4.85 0.25 -0.09
N ARG A 37 -6.12 0.58 -0.35
CA ARG A 37 -7.23 0.35 0.60
C ARG A 37 -7.32 -1.11 1.02
N SER A 38 -7.18 -2.03 0.05
CA SER A 38 -7.27 -3.46 0.30
C SER A 38 -6.09 -4.02 1.13
N THR A 39 -5.01 -3.26 1.29
CA THR A 39 -3.84 -3.70 2.04
C THR A 39 -3.96 -3.48 3.55
N GLU A 40 -4.84 -2.58 4.01
CA GLU A 40 -4.98 -2.29 5.44
C GLU A 40 -5.26 -3.54 6.29
N PRO A 41 -6.28 -4.38 5.99
CA PRO A 41 -6.55 -5.55 6.83
C PRO A 41 -5.38 -6.56 6.86
N PHE A 42 -4.64 -6.64 5.76
CA PHE A 42 -3.45 -7.50 5.66
C PHE A 42 -2.30 -6.94 6.50
N TRP A 43 -2.06 -5.63 6.43
CA TRP A 43 -1.03 -4.94 7.19
C TRP A 43 -1.28 -5.07 8.70
N ASP A 44 -2.50 -4.81 9.14
CA ASP A 44 -2.89 -4.96 10.54
C ASP A 44 -2.73 -6.40 11.04
N ALA A 45 -2.95 -7.39 10.16
CA ALA A 45 -2.75 -8.79 10.53
C ALA A 45 -1.26 -9.10 10.74
N MET A 46 -0.36 -8.51 9.96
CA MET A 46 1.09 -8.65 10.14
C MET A 46 1.59 -7.94 11.40
N GLU A 47 1.05 -6.77 11.73
CA GLU A 47 1.32 -6.10 13.00
C GLU A 47 0.89 -6.99 14.19
N ARG A 48 -0.33 -7.55 14.14
CA ARG A 48 -0.82 -8.49 15.16
C ARG A 48 -0.05 -9.81 15.22
N ALA A 49 0.61 -10.22 14.14
CA ALA A 49 1.39 -11.45 14.06
C ALA A 49 2.81 -11.34 14.67
N GLY A 50 3.02 -10.40 15.59
CA GLY A 50 4.28 -10.22 16.30
C GLY A 50 5.09 -9.00 15.85
N GLY A 51 4.43 -7.97 15.29
CA GLY A 51 5.09 -6.73 14.87
C GLY A 51 6.01 -6.92 13.67
N LEU A 52 5.58 -7.73 12.68
CA LEU A 52 6.35 -7.94 11.46
C LEU A 52 6.45 -6.67 10.59
N VAL A 53 5.50 -5.76 10.79
CA VAL A 53 5.43 -4.43 10.19
C VAL A 53 4.93 -3.45 11.25
N ASP A 54 5.28 -2.17 11.08
CA ASP A 54 4.69 -1.06 11.80
C ASP A 54 3.22 -0.79 11.36
N SER A 55 2.57 0.15 12.03
CA SER A 55 1.19 0.57 11.75
C SER A 55 0.94 0.91 10.28
N TRP A 56 -0.24 0.57 9.79
CA TRP A 56 -0.71 0.95 8.46
C TRP A 56 -0.62 2.48 8.23
N GLY A 57 -0.34 2.89 7.00
CA GLY A 57 -0.20 4.31 6.63
C GLY A 57 1.09 4.99 7.14
N GLY A 58 1.93 4.29 7.91
CA GLY A 58 3.22 4.77 8.38
C GLY A 58 4.30 4.84 7.30
N SER A 59 5.45 5.44 7.65
CA SER A 59 6.58 5.58 6.72
C SER A 59 7.11 4.23 6.21
N GLU A 60 7.13 3.19 7.06
CA GLU A 60 7.51 1.84 6.66
C GLU A 60 6.52 1.26 5.64
N PHE A 61 5.22 1.37 5.90
CA PHE A 61 4.17 0.92 4.97
C PHE A 61 4.36 1.55 3.59
N CYS A 62 4.49 2.88 3.53
CA CYS A 62 4.67 3.60 2.27
C CYS A 62 5.95 3.17 1.52
N TYR A 63 6.98 2.75 2.24
CA TYR A 63 8.23 2.26 1.67
C TYR A 63 8.15 0.79 1.23
N VAL A 64 7.56 -0.09 2.04
CA VAL A 64 7.58 -1.54 1.84
C VAL A 64 6.51 -1.98 0.83
N LEU A 65 5.30 -1.42 0.87
CA LEU A 65 4.20 -1.85 0.00
C LEU A 65 4.57 -1.79 -1.49
N PRO A 66 5.10 -0.68 -2.05
CA PRO A 66 5.49 -0.64 -3.47
C PRO A 66 6.54 -1.69 -3.84
N ARG A 67 7.44 -2.04 -2.92
CA ARG A 67 8.48 -3.06 -3.15
C ARG A 67 7.89 -4.47 -3.21
N VAL A 68 6.98 -4.79 -2.29
CA VAL A 68 6.25 -6.07 -2.31
C VAL A 68 5.49 -6.22 -3.62
N LEU A 69 4.77 -5.17 -4.05
CA LEU A 69 4.02 -5.19 -5.30
C LEU A 69 4.95 -5.34 -6.53
N SER A 70 6.09 -4.63 -6.54
CA SER A 70 7.09 -4.78 -7.60
C SER A 70 7.64 -6.21 -7.68
N PHE A 71 7.94 -6.83 -6.53
CA PHE A 71 8.38 -8.22 -6.46
C PHE A 71 7.32 -9.19 -7.02
N ILE A 72 6.05 -8.99 -6.67
CA ILE A 72 4.94 -9.79 -7.20
C ILE A 72 4.86 -9.65 -8.74
N ARG A 73 4.93 -8.42 -9.28
CA ARG A 73 4.92 -8.18 -10.74
C ARG A 73 6.06 -8.90 -11.44
N GLN A 74 7.28 -8.77 -10.92
CA GLN A 74 8.48 -9.42 -11.48
C GLN A 74 8.36 -10.94 -11.46
N THR A 75 7.81 -11.50 -10.38
CA THR A 75 7.63 -12.96 -10.26
C THR A 75 6.54 -13.47 -11.19
N ALA A 76 5.46 -12.70 -11.38
CA ALA A 76 4.37 -13.04 -12.28
C ALA A 76 4.76 -12.89 -13.77
N ASN A 77 5.72 -12.00 -14.09
CA ASN A 77 6.20 -11.70 -15.44
C ASN A 77 7.74 -11.75 -15.49
N PRO A 78 8.34 -12.94 -15.45
CA PRO A 78 9.79 -13.13 -15.41
C PRO A 78 10.51 -12.77 -16.72
#